data_AF-A0A0D8Y231-F1
#
_entry.id   AF-A0A0D8Y231-F1
#
_cell.length_a   1.000
_cell.length_b   1.000
_cell.length_c   1.000
_cell.angle_alpha   90.00
_cell.angle_beta   90.00
_cell.angle_gamma   90.00
#
_symmetry.space_group_name_H-M   'P 1'
#
loop_
_entity.id
_entity.type
_entity.pdbx_description
1 polymer ?
#
loop_
_entity_poly.entity_id
_entity_poly.type
_entity_poly.pdbx_seq_one_letter_code
_entity_poly.pdbx_strand_id
1 'polypeptide(L)'
;MPSQDQLKEIFNLYDEELDGKIDGTQIGDVVRAAGLKPTNAMVVKASGQEFKRKGEKRLTFEEWLPIFEQLSKEKANRLLACCNKREELWSDVHIESIEIEEQGTYADFVEGLKVFDKEECGKILAAELRHILLALGERLSADEVDELLKGVEDSEGQVKYEDFIKKVLAGPFPDSD
;
A
#
# COMPACT_ATOMS: atom_id res chain seq x y z
N MET A 1 3.00 14.34 7.96
CA MET A 1 2.49 13.12 8.66
C MET A 1 1.22 13.51 9.38
N PRO A 2 0.13 12.71 9.34
CA PRO A 2 -1.12 13.08 10.01
C PRO A 2 -0.90 13.25 11.52
N SER A 3 -1.63 14.18 12.15
CA SER A 3 -1.63 14.31 13.61
C SER A 3 -2.26 13.07 14.25
N GLN A 4 -1.99 12.85 15.55
CA GLN A 4 -2.59 11.73 16.27
C GLN A 4 -4.12 11.78 16.27
N ASP A 5 -4.72 12.97 16.26
CA ASP A 5 -6.17 13.15 16.14
C ASP A 5 -6.67 12.74 14.75
N GLN A 6 -5.98 13.13 13.68
CA GLN A 6 -6.31 12.68 12.32
C GLN A 6 -6.17 11.16 12.16
N LEU A 7 -5.14 10.56 12.75
CA LEU A 7 -4.98 9.11 12.77
C LEU A 7 -6.12 8.42 13.52
N LYS A 8 -6.58 9.02 14.62
CA LYS A 8 -7.70 8.49 15.40
C LYS A 8 -9.03 8.61 14.67
N GLU A 9 -9.26 9.70 13.93
CA GLU A 9 -10.41 9.84 13.04
C GLU A 9 -10.41 8.74 11.96
N ILE A 10 -9.27 8.54 11.29
CA ILE A 10 -9.12 7.47 10.28
C ILE A 10 -9.35 6.09 10.90
N PHE A 11 -8.75 5.81 12.06
CA PHE A 11 -8.94 4.56 12.78
C PHE A 11 -10.42 4.28 13.08
N ASN A 12 -11.14 5.30 13.55
CA ASN A 12 -12.56 5.17 13.88
C ASN A 12 -13.46 4.94 12.66
N LEU A 13 -13.02 5.23 11.43
CA LEU A 13 -13.77 4.85 10.22
C LEU A 13 -13.86 3.33 10.03
N TYR A 14 -12.92 2.59 10.62
CA TYR A 14 -12.83 1.13 10.53
C TYR A 14 -13.35 0.41 11.78
N ASP A 15 -13.72 1.17 12.83
CA ASP A 15 -14.36 0.64 14.03
C ASP A 15 -15.85 0.38 13.76
N GLU A 16 -16.14 -0.78 13.16
CA GLU A 16 -17.49 -1.20 12.82
C GLU A 16 -18.42 -1.34 14.05
N GLU A 17 -17.87 -1.61 15.23
CA GLU A 17 -18.64 -1.86 16.47
C GLU A 17 -18.78 -0.62 17.36
N LEU A 18 -18.08 0.48 17.04
CA LEU A 18 -18.06 1.73 17.81
C LEU A 18 -17.59 1.54 19.26
N ASP A 19 -16.72 0.56 19.52
CA ASP A 19 -16.18 0.27 20.85
C ASP A 19 -14.71 0.70 21.03
N GLY A 20 -14.19 1.46 20.06
CA GLY A 20 -12.82 1.97 20.01
C GLY A 20 -11.80 0.94 19.52
N LYS A 21 -12.22 -0.08 18.75
CA LYS A 21 -11.33 -1.14 18.28
C LYS A 21 -11.55 -1.53 16.82
N ILE A 22 -10.45 -1.85 16.15
CA ILE A 22 -10.48 -2.45 14.81
C ILE A 22 -10.13 -3.93 14.87
N ASP A 23 -10.54 -4.69 13.85
CA ASP A 23 -10.11 -6.07 13.68
C ASP A 23 -8.62 -6.14 13.28
N GLY A 24 -7.92 -7.19 13.73
CA GLY A 24 -6.51 -7.42 13.38
C GLY A 24 -6.26 -7.55 11.88
N THR A 25 -7.26 -8.03 11.13
CA THR A 25 -7.19 -8.09 9.66
C THR A 25 -7.18 -6.69 9.01
N GLN A 26 -7.67 -5.65 9.69
CA GLN A 26 -7.78 -4.28 9.18
C GLN A 26 -6.53 -3.42 9.42
N ILE A 27 -5.51 -3.92 10.13
CA ILE A 27 -4.30 -3.14 10.47
C ILE A 27 -3.68 -2.53 9.21
N GLY A 28 -3.51 -3.33 8.15
CA GLY A 28 -2.92 -2.87 6.89
C GLY A 28 -3.77 -1.81 6.19
N ASP A 29 -5.09 -1.95 6.22
CA ASP A 29 -6.01 -1.03 5.55
C ASP A 29 -6.07 0.33 6.23
N VAL A 30 -6.10 0.34 7.57
CA VAL A 30 -6.05 1.60 8.35
C VAL A 30 -4.72 2.32 8.13
N VAL A 31 -3.62 1.57 8.05
CA VAL A 31 -2.30 2.15 7.74
C VAL A 31 -2.27 2.74 6.32
N ARG A 32 -2.92 2.10 5.35
CA ARG A 32 -3.07 2.61 3.98
C ARG A 32 -3.96 3.85 3.90
N ALA A 33 -5.07 3.85 4.64
CA ALA A 33 -5.96 5.01 4.76
C ALA A 33 -5.26 6.21 5.42
N ALA A 34 -4.33 5.95 6.34
CA ALA A 34 -3.45 6.95 6.93
C ALA A 34 -2.34 7.45 5.98
N GLY A 35 -2.31 6.97 4.73
CA GLY A 35 -1.44 7.45 3.66
C GLY A 35 -0.08 6.75 3.54
N LEU A 36 0.16 5.68 4.32
CA LEU A 36 1.34 4.83 4.11
C LEU A 36 1.03 3.76 3.04
N LYS A 37 2.07 3.18 2.42
CA LYS A 37 1.92 2.10 1.43
C LYS A 37 2.73 0.87 1.83
N PRO A 38 2.52 0.28 3.02
CA PRO A 38 3.29 -0.88 3.44
C PRO A 38 2.87 -2.13 2.66
N THR A 39 3.84 -3.02 2.47
CA THR A 39 3.57 -4.39 2.04
C THR A 39 2.96 -5.19 3.20
N ASN A 40 2.20 -6.23 2.92
CA ASN A 40 1.63 -7.13 3.92
C ASN A 40 2.72 -7.72 4.83
N ALA A 41 3.90 -8.05 4.28
CA ALA A 41 5.04 -8.52 5.06
C ALA A 41 5.55 -7.47 6.06
N MET A 42 5.58 -6.19 5.68
CA MET A 42 5.93 -5.10 6.61
C MET A 42 4.90 -4.98 7.73
N VAL A 43 3.60 -5.08 7.40
CA VAL A 43 2.52 -5.04 8.41
C VAL A 43 2.64 -6.21 9.39
N VAL A 44 2.88 -7.43 8.90
CA VAL A 44 3.09 -8.62 9.74
C VAL A 44 4.31 -8.45 10.65
N LYS A 45 5.42 -7.92 10.11
CA LYS A 45 6.63 -7.65 10.89
C LYS A 45 6.39 -6.61 11.99
N ALA A 46 5.66 -5.54 11.69
CA ALA A 46 5.38 -4.46 12.64
C ALA A 46 4.34 -4.86 13.71
N SER A 47 3.34 -5.65 13.34
CA SER A 47 2.33 -6.17 14.28
C SER A 47 2.82 -7.40 15.07
N GLY A 48 3.92 -8.03 14.63
CA GLY A 48 4.54 -9.20 15.25
C GLY A 48 3.81 -10.52 14.97
N GLN A 49 2.67 -10.50 14.29
CA GLN A 49 1.91 -11.69 13.91
C GLN A 49 1.02 -11.38 12.70
N GLU A 50 0.55 -12.43 12.02
CA GLU A 50 -0.38 -12.31 10.90
C GLU A 50 -1.79 -12.69 11.36
N PHE A 51 -2.76 -11.80 11.11
CA PHE A 51 -4.18 -12.04 11.42
C PHE A 51 -4.90 -12.43 10.13
N LYS A 52 -5.41 -13.66 10.04
CA LYS A 52 -5.98 -14.19 8.78
C LYS A 52 -7.49 -14.22 8.76
N ARG A 53 -8.13 -14.21 9.93
CA ARG A 53 -9.58 -14.34 10.05
C ARG A 53 -10.12 -13.21 10.91
N LYS A 54 -11.26 -12.68 10.48
CA LYS A 54 -12.04 -11.72 11.25
C LYS A 54 -12.40 -12.32 12.60
N GLY A 55 -12.23 -11.54 13.66
CA GLY A 55 -12.51 -11.90 15.05
C GLY A 55 -11.34 -12.57 15.79
N GLU A 56 -10.18 -12.81 15.15
CA GLU A 56 -9.01 -13.40 15.83
C GLU A 56 -8.46 -12.48 16.94
N LYS A 57 -8.37 -11.19 16.66
CA LYS A 57 -7.95 -10.17 17.62
C LYS A 57 -8.59 -8.84 17.25
N ARG A 58 -8.97 -8.06 18.25
CA ARG A 58 -9.35 -6.65 18.09
C ARG A 58 -8.33 -5.78 18.82
N LEU A 59 -7.92 -4.68 18.19
CA LEU A 59 -6.88 -3.78 18.70
C LEU A 59 -7.49 -2.43 19.04
N THR A 60 -7.10 -1.84 20.16
CA THR A 60 -7.40 -0.42 20.44
C THR A 60 -6.49 0.51 19.64
N PHE A 61 -6.83 1.80 19.60
CA PHE A 61 -5.97 2.81 18.98
C PHE A 61 -4.56 2.84 19.60
N GLU A 62 -4.45 2.64 20.90
CA GLU A 62 -3.18 2.61 21.65
C GLU A 62 -2.33 1.36 21.34
N GLU A 63 -2.96 0.26 20.94
CA GLU A 63 -2.26 -0.94 20.46
C GLU A 63 -1.84 -0.80 18.98
N TRP A 64 -2.63 -0.09 18.17
CA TRP A 64 -2.36 0.12 16.75
C TRP A 64 -1.32 1.23 16.49
N LEU A 65 -1.34 2.31 17.27
CA LEU A 65 -0.46 3.47 17.06
C LEU A 65 1.03 3.11 17.04
N PRO A 66 1.56 2.25 17.94
CA PRO A 66 2.96 1.82 17.87
C PRO A 66 3.31 1.07 16.58
N ILE A 67 2.37 0.30 16.02
CA ILE A 67 2.54 -0.42 14.74
C ILE A 67 2.66 0.61 13.60
N PHE A 68 1.75 1.59 13.57
CA PHE A 68 1.81 2.69 12.61
C PHE A 68 3.11 3.49 12.73
N GLU A 69 3.52 3.86 13.94
CA GLU A 69 4.76 4.58 14.17
C GLU A 69 5.99 3.79 13.71
N GLN A 70 6.02 2.48 13.95
CA GLN A 70 7.11 1.63 13.48
C GLN A 70 7.22 1.65 11.96
N LEU A 71 6.09 1.48 11.26
CA LEU A 71 6.03 1.56 9.79
C LEU A 71 6.40 2.96 9.28
N SER A 72 6.04 4.01 10.02
CA SER A 72 6.44 5.38 9.71
C SER A 72 7.90 5.70 10.04
N LYS A 73 8.55 4.99 10.97
CA LYS A 73 9.95 5.21 11.38
C LYS A 73 10.94 4.40 10.54
N GLU A 74 10.55 3.22 10.05
CA GLU A 74 11.34 2.45 9.07
C GLU A 74 11.59 3.30 7.80
N LYS A 75 10.63 4.18 7.47
CA LYS A 75 10.72 5.24 6.43
C LYS A 75 11.80 6.30 6.72
N ALA A 76 12.08 6.63 7.98
CA ALA A 76 13.07 7.65 8.37
C ALA A 76 14.48 7.07 8.65
N ASN A 77 14.55 5.85 9.20
CA ASN A 77 15.82 5.18 9.51
C ASN A 77 16.64 4.78 8.28
N ARG A 78 16.00 4.45 7.15
CA ARG A 78 16.72 4.09 5.92
C ARG A 78 17.40 5.26 5.22
N LEU A 79 16.84 6.47 5.33
CA LEU A 79 17.49 7.69 4.83
C LEU A 79 18.76 8.03 5.62
N LEU A 80 18.82 7.66 6.91
CA LEU A 80 19.99 7.84 7.76
C LEU A 80 21.14 6.87 7.43
N ALA A 81 20.88 5.75 6.76
CA ALA A 81 21.95 4.81 6.39
C ALA A 81 22.93 5.39 5.36
N CYS A 82 22.52 6.38 4.55
CA CYS A 82 23.41 7.10 3.63
C CYS A 82 24.16 8.28 4.25
N CYS A 83 23.71 8.79 5.41
CA CYS A 83 24.33 9.93 6.08
C CYS A 83 24.79 9.54 7.48
N ASN A 84 26.11 9.37 7.65
CA ASN A 84 26.80 9.09 8.91
C ASN A 84 26.66 10.24 9.94
N LYS A 85 25.44 10.64 10.36
CA LYS A 85 25.24 11.65 11.41
C LYS A 85 24.00 11.38 12.27
N ARG A 86 24.30 10.73 13.40
CA ARG A 86 23.94 11.05 14.79
C ARG A 86 22.45 11.28 15.14
N GLU A 87 22.02 10.44 16.08
CA GLU A 87 20.71 10.14 16.67
C GLU A 87 19.84 11.29 17.26
N GLU A 88 20.19 12.58 17.13
CA GLU A 88 19.55 13.65 17.95
C GLU A 88 18.87 14.79 17.16
N LEU A 89 18.61 14.64 15.86
CA LEU A 89 17.93 15.67 15.05
C LEU A 89 16.69 15.12 14.33
N TRP A 90 15.77 14.55 15.10
CA TRP A 90 14.49 14.03 14.58
C TRP A 90 13.29 14.95 14.86
N SER A 91 13.48 16.08 15.54
CA SER A 91 12.38 17.01 15.83
C SER A 91 12.18 18.13 14.80
N ASP A 92 13.18 18.42 13.95
CA ASP A 92 13.19 19.65 13.11
C ASP A 92 13.32 19.40 11.59
N VAL A 93 12.94 18.22 11.10
CA VAL A 93 12.64 18.07 9.67
C VAL A 93 11.15 18.28 9.52
N HIS A 94 10.76 19.41 8.93
CA HIS A 94 9.41 19.62 8.43
C HIS A 94 9.17 18.58 7.32
N ILE A 95 8.63 17.42 7.71
CA ILE A 95 8.29 16.30 6.83
C ILE A 95 6.96 16.65 6.14
N GLU A 96 7.00 17.56 5.17
CA GLU A 96 5.82 17.91 4.38
C GLU A 96 5.73 17.21 3.02
N SER A 97 6.78 16.57 2.50
CA SER A 97 6.68 15.86 1.21
C SER A 97 7.72 14.75 1.05
N ILE A 98 7.67 13.74 1.93
CA ILE A 98 8.44 12.50 1.69
C ILE A 98 7.62 11.57 0.81
N GLU A 99 7.84 11.69 -0.49
CA GLU A 99 7.53 10.66 -1.48
C GLU A 99 8.25 9.36 -1.10
N ILE A 100 7.52 8.25 -1.12
CA ILE A 100 7.96 6.95 -0.62
C ILE A 100 8.88 6.31 -1.67
N GLU A 101 10.19 6.23 -1.44
CA GLU A 101 11.16 5.61 -2.37
C GLU A 101 11.22 4.07 -2.33
N GLU A 102 10.31 3.40 -1.62
CA GLU A 102 10.24 1.93 -1.59
C GLU A 102 9.06 1.35 -2.39
N GLN A 103 8.23 2.21 -2.98
CA GLN A 103 7.31 1.79 -4.03
C GLN A 103 8.10 1.71 -5.34
N GLY A 104 7.90 0.66 -6.12
CA GLY A 104 8.47 0.59 -7.47
C GLY A 104 8.17 1.89 -8.22
N THR A 105 9.15 2.40 -8.95
CA THR A 105 8.91 3.55 -9.82
C THR A 105 8.02 3.13 -10.98
N TYR A 106 7.43 4.10 -11.69
CA TYR A 106 6.72 3.82 -12.93
C TYR A 106 7.56 2.96 -13.90
N ALA A 107 8.86 3.25 -13.99
CA ALA A 107 9.80 2.51 -14.83
C ALA A 107 9.96 1.05 -14.37
N ASP A 108 10.07 0.80 -13.07
CA ASP A 108 10.21 -0.56 -12.53
C ASP A 108 9.00 -1.44 -12.88
N PHE A 109 7.79 -0.88 -12.78
CA PHE A 109 6.57 -1.60 -13.14
C PHE A 109 6.44 -1.85 -14.64
N VAL A 110 6.82 -0.87 -15.47
CA VAL A 110 6.84 -1.03 -16.93
C VAL A 110 7.81 -2.14 -17.34
N GLU A 111 9.05 -2.12 -16.82
CA GLU A 111 10.04 -3.17 -17.12
C GLU A 111 9.58 -4.55 -16.65
N GLY A 112 8.94 -4.63 -15.47
CA GLY A 112 8.38 -5.87 -14.95
C GLY A 112 7.27 -6.47 -15.82
N LEU A 113 6.37 -5.64 -16.35
CA LEU A 113 5.27 -6.10 -17.21
C LEU A 113 5.70 -6.31 -18.67
N LYS A 114 6.75 -5.63 -19.12
CA LYS A 114 7.31 -5.80 -20.49
C LYS A 114 7.74 -7.24 -20.78
N VAL A 115 8.13 -8.00 -19.75
CA VAL A 115 8.49 -9.43 -19.88
C VAL A 115 7.32 -10.28 -20.43
N PHE A 116 6.08 -9.81 -20.29
CA PHE A 116 4.88 -10.49 -20.77
C PHE A 116 4.39 -9.96 -22.13
N ASP A 117 4.85 -8.79 -22.57
CA ASP A 117 4.54 -8.22 -23.89
C ASP A 117 5.53 -8.71 -24.95
N LYS A 118 5.29 -9.93 -25.44
CA LYS A 118 6.16 -10.57 -26.46
C LYS A 118 6.14 -9.84 -27.81
N GLU A 119 5.10 -9.08 -28.09
CA GLU A 119 4.90 -8.39 -29.37
C GLU A 119 5.38 -6.93 -29.33
N GLU A 120 5.86 -6.46 -28.17
CA GLU A 120 6.25 -5.07 -27.90
C GLU A 120 5.16 -4.05 -28.31
N CYS A 121 3.90 -4.44 -28.11
CA CYS A 121 2.73 -3.66 -28.51
C CYS A 121 2.24 -2.69 -27.42
N GLY A 122 2.84 -2.72 -26.23
CA GLY A 122 2.41 -1.95 -25.06
C GLY A 122 1.18 -2.52 -24.36
N LYS A 123 0.81 -3.77 -24.66
CA LYS A 123 -0.36 -4.46 -24.11
C LYS A 123 -0.01 -5.87 -23.65
N ILE A 124 -0.79 -6.38 -22.68
CA ILE A 124 -0.74 -7.77 -22.21
C ILE A 124 -2.15 -8.32 -22.09
N LEU A 125 -2.32 -9.65 -22.13
CA LEU A 125 -3.64 -10.24 -21.93
C LEU A 125 -4.11 -10.00 -20.49
N ALA A 126 -5.37 -9.61 -20.32
CA ALA A 126 -5.94 -9.38 -18.98
C ALA A 126 -5.86 -10.63 -18.10
N ALA A 127 -6.01 -11.81 -18.70
CA ALA A 127 -5.84 -13.09 -18.02
C ALA A 127 -4.41 -13.31 -17.48
N GLU A 128 -3.38 -12.86 -18.21
CA GLU A 128 -1.99 -12.95 -17.75
C GLU A 128 -1.72 -11.97 -16.60
N LEU A 129 -2.20 -10.73 -16.74
CA LEU A 129 -2.10 -9.73 -15.67
C LEU A 129 -2.79 -10.20 -14.39
N ARG A 130 -4.00 -10.76 -14.52
CA ARG A 130 -4.73 -11.38 -13.41
C ARG A 130 -3.92 -12.51 -12.76
N HIS A 131 -3.32 -13.39 -13.54
CA HIS A 131 -2.51 -14.47 -12.99
C HIS A 131 -1.29 -13.95 -12.22
N ILE A 132 -0.62 -12.93 -12.74
CA ILE A 132 0.53 -12.27 -12.07
C ILE A 132 0.12 -11.77 -10.70
N LEU A 133 -0.98 -11.01 -10.60
CA LEU A 133 -1.45 -10.40 -9.35
C LEU A 133 -1.95 -11.42 -8.31
N LEU A 134 -2.46 -12.58 -8.76
CA LEU A 134 -2.94 -13.66 -7.89
C LEU A 134 -1.82 -14.61 -7.44
N ALA A 135 -0.75 -14.78 -8.21
CA ALA A 135 0.25 -15.82 -7.99
C ALA A 135 1.59 -15.30 -7.47
N LEU A 136 2.02 -14.13 -7.91
CA LEU A 136 3.36 -13.61 -7.69
C LEU A 136 3.39 -12.54 -6.59
N GLY A 137 4.51 -12.50 -5.85
CA GLY A 137 4.72 -11.50 -4.79
C GLY A 137 3.70 -11.58 -3.66
N GLU A 138 3.24 -10.41 -3.22
CA GLU A 138 2.11 -10.31 -2.30
C GLU A 138 0.81 -10.44 -3.06
N ARG A 139 0.17 -11.59 -2.86
CA ARG A 139 -1.00 -11.98 -3.62
C ARG A 139 -2.20 -11.17 -3.20
N LEU A 140 -2.90 -10.64 -4.21
CA LEU A 140 -4.23 -10.08 -4.04
C LEU A 140 -5.26 -11.21 -4.05
N SER A 141 -6.41 -10.96 -3.44
CA SER A 141 -7.59 -11.83 -3.58
C SER A 141 -8.22 -11.67 -4.96
N ALA A 142 -9.02 -12.66 -5.37
CA ALA A 142 -9.74 -12.61 -6.64
C ALA A 142 -10.62 -11.36 -6.76
N ASP A 143 -11.32 -11.02 -5.68
CA ASP A 143 -12.23 -9.88 -5.63
C ASP A 143 -11.47 -8.54 -5.77
N GLU A 144 -10.30 -8.41 -5.13
CA GLU A 144 -9.45 -7.22 -5.28
C GLU A 144 -8.92 -7.06 -6.70
N VAL A 145 -8.52 -8.17 -7.36
CA VAL A 145 -8.06 -8.14 -8.75
C VAL A 145 -9.20 -7.78 -9.70
N ASP A 146 -10.43 -8.27 -9.45
CA ASP A 146 -11.60 -7.94 -10.24
C ASP A 146 -11.94 -6.46 -10.20
N GLU A 147 -11.94 -5.85 -9.01
CA GLU A 147 -12.16 -4.41 -8.90
C GLU A 147 -11.01 -3.59 -9.53
N LEU A 148 -9.78 -4.08 -9.47
CA LEU A 148 -8.61 -3.42 -10.07
C LEU A 148 -8.64 -3.43 -11.61
N LEU A 149 -9.05 -4.55 -12.21
CA LEU A 149 -9.13 -4.74 -13.68
C LEU A 149 -10.45 -4.25 -14.28
N LYS A 150 -11.38 -3.77 -13.46
CA LYS A 150 -12.66 -3.26 -13.93
C LYS A 150 -12.48 -2.08 -14.89
N GLY A 151 -12.92 -2.29 -16.14
CA GLY A 151 -12.91 -1.27 -17.18
C GLY A 151 -11.52 -0.89 -17.72
N VAL A 152 -10.48 -1.69 -17.46
CA VAL A 152 -9.14 -1.48 -18.05
C VAL A 152 -8.90 -2.36 -19.28
N GLU A 153 -9.72 -3.40 -19.46
CA GLU A 153 -9.67 -4.32 -20.59
C GLU A 153 -10.33 -3.70 -21.82
N ASP A 154 -9.72 -3.89 -22.99
CA ASP A 154 -10.29 -3.49 -24.28
C ASP A 154 -11.21 -4.59 -24.88
N SER A 155 -11.71 -4.36 -26.10
CA SER A 155 -12.58 -5.31 -26.80
C SER A 155 -11.91 -6.65 -27.14
N GLU A 156 -10.58 -6.72 -27.07
CA GLU A 156 -9.78 -7.90 -27.36
C GLU A 156 -9.35 -8.64 -26.08
N GLY A 157 -9.78 -8.16 -24.90
CA GLY A 157 -9.38 -8.71 -23.61
C GLY A 157 -7.92 -8.40 -23.26
N GLN A 158 -7.37 -7.33 -23.84
CA GLN A 158 -6.00 -6.87 -23.58
C GLN A 158 -6.02 -5.62 -22.69
N VAL A 159 -4.93 -5.43 -21.94
CA VAL A 159 -4.72 -4.29 -21.06
C VAL A 159 -3.49 -3.54 -21.51
N LYS A 160 -3.65 -2.23 -21.75
CA LYS A 160 -2.53 -1.32 -21.95
C LYS A 160 -1.86 -1.05 -20.61
N TYR A 161 -0.78 -1.76 -20.32
CA TYR A 161 -0.21 -1.81 -18.97
C TYR A 161 0.37 -0.48 -18.50
N GLU A 162 0.81 0.40 -19.41
CA GLU A 162 1.25 1.76 -19.05
C GLU A 162 0.13 2.59 -18.43
N ASP A 163 -1.06 2.53 -19.02
CA ASP A 163 -2.23 3.26 -18.54
C ASP A 163 -2.74 2.65 -17.24
N PHE A 164 -2.68 1.31 -17.13
CA PHE A 164 -2.96 0.60 -15.90
C PHE A 164 -2.03 1.04 -14.76
N ILE A 165 -0.72 1.07 -14.96
CA ILE A 165 0.25 1.51 -13.95
C ILE A 165 -0.03 2.96 -13.53
N LYS A 166 -0.26 3.87 -14.49
CA LYS A 166 -0.60 5.28 -14.19
C LYS A 166 -1.84 5.38 -13.32
N LYS A 167 -2.90 4.64 -13.67
CA LYS A 167 -4.16 4.59 -12.89
C LYS A 167 -3.91 4.09 -11.47
N VAL A 168 -3.12 3.02 -11.31
CA VAL A 168 -2.80 2.46 -9.98
C VAL A 168 -1.95 3.43 -9.14
N LEU A 169 -0.96 4.08 -9.73
CA LEU A 169 -0.09 5.03 -9.04
C LEU A 169 -0.79 6.34 -8.66
N ALA A 170 -1.73 6.81 -9.49
CA ALA A 170 -2.55 7.98 -9.21
C ALA A 170 -3.57 7.73 -8.06
N GLY A 171 -3.95 6.47 -7.85
CA GLY A 171 -4.92 6.08 -6.84
C GLY A 171 -6.38 6.29 -7.29
N PRO A 172 -7.35 5.99 -6.40
CA PRO A 172 -8.77 5.95 -6.74
C PRO A 172 -9.40 7.33 -7.01
N PHE A 173 -8.76 8.41 -6.56
CA PHE A 173 -9.25 9.78 -6.71
C PHE A 173 -8.15 10.67 -7.31
N PRO A 174 -7.91 10.59 -8.64
CA PRO A 174 -6.98 11.49 -9.31
C PRO A 174 -7.53 12.92 -9.29
N ASP A 175 -6.64 13.90 -9.18
CA ASP A 175 -7.01 15.31 -9.30
C ASP A 175 -7.68 15.55 -10.65
N SER A 176 -8.80 16.28 -10.65
CA SER A 176 -9.46 16.69 -11.89
C SER A 176 -8.69 17.86 -12.48
N ASP A 177 -8.01 17.64 -13.61
CA ASP A 177 -7.35 18.70 -14.40
C ASP A 177 -8.31 19.86 -14.75
#